data_AF-A0A9D5RND0-F1
#
_entry.id   AF-A0A9D5RND0-F1
#
_cell.length_a   1.000
_cell.length_b   1.000
_cell.length_c   1.000
_cell.angle_alpha   90.00
_cell.angle_beta   90.00
_cell.angle_gamma   90.00
#
_symmetry.space_group_name_H-M   'P 1'
#
loop_
_entity.id
_entity.type
_entity.pdbx_description
1 polymer ?
#
loop_
_entity_poly.entity_id
_entity_poly.type
_entity_poly.pdbx_seq_one_letter_code
_entity_poly.pdbx_strand_id
1 'polypeptide(L)'
;MQYNVDVQTTAAYADKYNQPCDCIYCLNYQKTFASCYPEIINILQDFGIPIERPLEVIDCYWNDAKDKRRYESYYSVKGNLLEDKLQIYAESAVITLYCSDTDIPIYGNTGMEKPYFILAITDIELPWVLPEQPID
;
A
#
# COMPACT_ATOMS: atom_id res chain seq x y z
N MET A 1 -8.63 15.11 -15.21
CA MET A 1 -7.96 14.07 -14.40
C MET A 1 -8.76 13.90 -13.12
N GLN A 2 -9.01 12.67 -12.68
CA GLN A 2 -9.82 12.37 -11.48
C GLN A 2 -9.06 12.61 -10.17
N TYR A 3 -7.75 12.83 -10.23
CA TYR A 3 -6.90 13.18 -9.09
C TYR A 3 -5.71 14.04 -9.53
N ASN A 4 -5.04 14.66 -8.55
CA ASN A 4 -3.77 15.37 -8.69
C ASN A 4 -2.84 14.93 -7.55
N VAL A 5 -1.56 14.74 -7.88
CA VAL A 5 -0.53 14.28 -6.93
C VAL A 5 0.62 15.29 -6.86
N ASP A 6 1.02 15.64 -5.65
CA ASP A 6 2.30 16.27 -5.36
C ASP A 6 3.32 15.16 -5.08
N VAL A 7 4.02 14.74 -6.14
CA VAL A 7 4.98 13.64 -6.13
C VAL A 7 6.15 13.94 -5.18
N GLN A 8 6.62 15.19 -5.13
CA GLN A 8 7.77 15.56 -4.30
C GLN A 8 7.42 15.50 -2.81
N THR A 9 6.28 16.05 -2.42
CA THR A 9 5.83 16.00 -1.02
C THR A 9 5.45 14.57 -0.62
N THR A 10 4.86 13.78 -1.52
CA THR A 10 4.55 12.36 -1.27
C THR A 10 5.82 11.55 -1.01
N ALA A 11 6.86 11.72 -1.84
CA ALA A 11 8.14 11.04 -1.66
C ALA A 11 8.82 11.43 -0.33
N ALA A 12 8.83 12.73 -0.01
CA ALA A 12 9.45 13.23 1.21
C ALA A 12 8.69 12.86 2.49
N TYR A 13 7.41 12.51 2.40
CA TYR A 13 6.59 12.16 3.56
C TYR A 13 7.04 10.86 4.23
N ALA A 14 7.37 9.84 3.44
CA ALA A 14 7.79 8.53 3.97
C ALA A 14 9.09 8.60 4.76
N ASP A 15 10.01 9.51 4.40
CA ASP A 15 11.24 9.74 5.14
C ASP A 15 11.00 10.30 6.55
N LYS A 16 9.88 11.01 6.73
CA LYS A 16 9.57 11.73 7.97
C LYS A 16 8.61 10.99 8.90
N TYR A 17 7.67 10.21 8.35
CA TYR A 17 6.53 9.70 9.14
C TYR A 17 6.38 8.19 9.15
N ASN A 18 6.99 7.45 8.22
CA ASN A 18 6.85 6.00 8.13
C ASN A 18 8.18 5.32 8.45
N GLN A 19 8.30 4.82 9.68
CA GLN A 19 9.39 3.91 10.02
C GLN A 19 9.02 2.49 9.58
N PRO A 20 9.89 1.77 8.85
CA PRO A 20 9.62 0.39 8.46
C PRO A 20 9.43 -0.49 9.69
N CYS A 21 8.36 -1.28 9.71
CA CYS A 21 8.18 -2.35 10.68
C CYS A 21 9.08 -3.53 10.32
N ASP A 22 9.72 -4.12 11.33
CA ASP A 22 10.66 -5.24 11.20
C ASP A 22 10.04 -6.60 11.60
N CYS A 23 8.72 -6.67 11.76
CA CYS A 23 8.04 -7.93 12.01
C CYS A 23 8.16 -8.88 10.79
N ILE A 24 8.04 -10.19 11.02
CA ILE A 24 8.19 -11.21 9.97
C ILE A 24 7.25 -10.97 8.77
N TYR A 25 6.05 -10.46 9.01
CA TYR A 25 5.06 -10.20 7.95
C TYR A 25 5.50 -9.05 7.04
N CYS A 26 5.96 -7.94 7.63
CA CYS A 26 6.47 -6.78 6.90
C CYS A 26 7.77 -7.11 6.16
N LEU A 27 8.65 -7.89 6.80
CA LEU A 27 9.89 -8.35 6.16
C LEU A 27 9.61 -9.26 4.96
N ASN A 28 8.62 -10.17 5.05
CA ASN A 28 8.24 -11.02 3.93
C ASN A 28 7.66 -10.18 2.78
N TYR A 29 6.78 -9.23 3.08
CA TYR A 29 6.21 -8.29 2.12
C TYR A 29 7.32 -7.52 1.37
N GLN A 30 8.24 -6.88 2.10
CA GLN A 30 9.34 -6.12 1.52
C GLN A 30 10.25 -6.95 0.61
N LYS A 31 10.45 -8.23 0.92
CA LYS A 31 11.29 -9.14 0.11
C LYS A 31 10.63 -9.60 -1.19
N THR A 32 9.31 -9.61 -1.26
CA THR A 32 8.59 -10.33 -2.31
C THR A 32 7.75 -9.41 -3.19
N PHE A 33 7.13 -8.36 -2.62
CA PHE A 33 6.13 -7.53 -3.29
C PHE A 33 6.62 -6.95 -4.62
N ALA A 34 7.77 -6.29 -4.63
CA ALA A 34 8.30 -5.66 -5.84
C ALA A 34 8.63 -6.65 -6.97
N SER A 35 9.00 -7.88 -6.63
CA SER A 35 9.28 -8.93 -7.62
C SER A 35 8.01 -9.59 -8.16
N CYS A 36 6.94 -9.65 -7.35
CA CYS A 36 5.67 -10.24 -7.73
C CYS A 36 4.77 -9.27 -8.51
N TYR A 37 4.90 -7.97 -8.26
CA TYR A 37 4.02 -6.94 -8.81
C TYR A 37 4.79 -5.77 -9.46
N PRO A 38 5.64 -6.01 -10.47
CA PRO A 38 6.43 -4.96 -11.12
C PRO A 38 5.57 -3.88 -11.79
N GLU A 39 4.36 -4.21 -12.25
CA GLU A 39 3.41 -3.26 -12.81
C GLU A 39 2.88 -2.27 -11.76
N ILE A 40 2.59 -2.75 -10.56
CA ILE A 40 2.14 -1.91 -9.44
C ILE A 40 3.29 -1.02 -8.97
N ILE A 41 4.52 -1.53 -8.99
CA ILE A 41 5.71 -0.74 -8.67
C ILE A 41 5.82 0.50 -9.56
N ASN A 42 5.55 0.36 -10.86
CA ASN A 42 5.55 1.51 -11.77
C ASN A 42 4.45 2.52 -11.41
N ILE A 43 3.25 2.04 -11.07
CA ILE A 43 2.15 2.90 -10.62
C ILE A 43 2.53 3.65 -9.34
N LEU A 44 3.13 2.98 -8.35
CA LEU A 44 3.56 3.62 -7.11
C LEU A 44 4.65 4.68 -7.35
N GLN A 45 5.56 4.43 -8.28
CA GLN A 45 6.58 5.40 -8.70
C GLN A 45 5.97 6.65 -9.34
N ASP A 46 4.92 6.51 -10.15
CA ASP A 46 4.20 7.65 -10.75
C ASP A 46 3.54 8.54 -9.68
N PHE A 47 3.24 7.98 -8.50
CA PHE A 47 2.71 8.70 -7.34
C PHE A 47 3.81 9.25 -6.41
N GLY A 48 5.09 8.94 -6.68
CA GLY A 48 6.21 9.29 -5.81
C GLY A 48 6.27 8.48 -4.53
N ILE A 49 5.65 7.30 -4.48
CA ILE A 49 5.57 6.46 -3.30
C ILE A 49 6.82 5.56 -3.20
N PRO A 50 7.58 5.60 -2.11
CA PRO A 50 8.62 4.61 -1.84
C PRO A 50 7.99 3.32 -1.31
N ILE A 51 8.23 2.22 -2.03
CA ILE A 51 7.59 0.91 -1.81
C ILE A 51 8.03 0.27 -0.50
N GLU A 52 9.23 0.60 -0.03
CA GLU A 52 9.81 0.05 1.20
C GLU A 52 9.17 0.65 2.46
N ARG A 53 8.36 1.70 2.31
CA ARG A 53 7.79 2.48 3.42
C ARG A 53 6.27 2.67 3.31
N PRO A 54 5.50 1.57 3.23
CA PRO A 54 4.06 1.65 3.38
C PRO A 54 3.69 2.31 4.71
N LEU A 55 2.54 2.97 4.72
CA LEU A 55 1.96 3.50 5.94
C LEU A 55 1.52 2.35 6.86
N GLU A 56 0.96 1.30 6.27
CA GLU A 56 0.55 0.09 6.97
C GLU A 56 0.64 -1.11 6.02
N VAL A 57 1.04 -2.27 6.56
CA VAL A 57 0.98 -3.56 5.88
C VAL A 57 0.21 -4.52 6.77
N ILE A 58 -0.92 -4.98 6.28
CA ILE A 58 -1.76 -5.94 6.99
C ILE A 58 -1.51 -7.31 6.37
N ASP A 59 -0.96 -8.23 7.16
CA ASP A 59 -1.03 -9.67 6.86
C ASP A 59 -2.41 -10.17 7.26
N CYS A 60 -3.07 -10.85 6.33
CA CYS A 60 -4.45 -11.29 6.51
C CYS A 60 -4.51 -12.77 6.87
N TYR A 61 -4.18 -13.65 5.92
CA TYR A 61 -4.28 -15.12 6.06
C TYR A 61 -3.63 -15.80 4.84
N TRP A 62 -3.48 -17.12 4.89
CA TRP A 62 -3.10 -17.92 3.71
C TRP A 62 -4.20 -17.94 2.67
N ASN A 63 -3.87 -17.85 1.38
CA ASN A 63 -4.83 -18.09 0.31
C ASN A 63 -5.39 -19.53 0.36
N ASP A 64 -6.42 -19.81 -0.44
CA ASP A 64 -7.10 -21.11 -0.43
C ASP A 64 -6.17 -22.30 -0.73
N ALA A 65 -5.15 -22.08 -1.58
CA ALA A 65 -4.14 -23.08 -1.93
C ALA A 65 -3.09 -23.29 -0.83
N LYS A 66 -3.04 -22.42 0.19
CA LYS A 66 -2.06 -22.40 1.28
C LYS A 66 -0.61 -22.32 0.80
N ASP A 67 -0.38 -21.66 -0.33
CA ASP A 67 0.95 -21.46 -0.91
C ASP A 67 1.41 -19.99 -0.86
N LYS A 68 0.48 -19.05 -0.65
CA LYS A 68 0.76 -17.62 -0.55
C LYS A 68 0.02 -16.98 0.63
N ARG A 69 0.62 -15.94 1.21
CA ARG A 69 -0.03 -15.07 2.19
C ARG A 69 -0.72 -13.91 1.49
N ARG A 70 -1.92 -13.59 1.98
CA ARG A 70 -2.70 -12.43 1.56
C ARG A 70 -2.33 -11.21 2.36
N TYR A 71 -2.13 -10.11 1.67
CA TYR A 71 -1.77 -8.82 2.26
C TYR A 71 -2.69 -7.71 1.77
N GLU A 72 -2.74 -6.65 2.57
CA GLU A 72 -3.15 -5.32 2.15
C GLU A 72 -2.05 -4.33 2.49
N SER A 73 -1.92 -3.27 1.71
CA SER A 73 -0.96 -2.20 1.99
C SER A 73 -1.55 -0.83 1.70
N TYR A 74 -1.17 0.14 2.51
CA TYR A 74 -1.74 1.48 2.50
C TYR A 74 -0.63 2.52 2.38
N TYR A 75 -0.90 3.59 1.63
CA TYR A 75 0.02 4.70 1.42
C TYR A 75 -0.74 6.03 1.49
N SER A 76 -0.11 7.05 2.06
CA SER A 76 -0.65 8.42 2.03
C SER A 76 -0.06 9.17 0.86
N VAL A 77 -0.93 9.82 0.07
CA VAL A 77 -0.54 10.57 -1.12
C VAL A 77 -0.93 12.02 -0.95
N LYS A 78 0.05 12.92 -1.12
CA LYS A 78 -0.21 14.36 -1.09
C LYS A 78 -0.93 14.77 -2.36
N GLY A 79 -2.09 15.40 -2.24
CA GLY A 79 -2.86 15.84 -3.39
C GLY A 79 -4.36 15.80 -3.17
N ASN A 80 -5.10 15.89 -4.27
CA ASN A 80 -6.56 15.92 -4.26
C ASN A 80 -7.11 14.75 -5.08
N LEU A 81 -8.17 14.13 -4.56
CA LEU A 81 -8.97 13.12 -5.26
C LEU A 81 -10.37 13.71 -5.46
N LEU A 82 -10.89 13.69 -6.69
CA LEU A 82 -12.19 14.29 -7.02
C LEU A 82 -13.37 13.36 -6.66
N GLU A 83 -13.18 12.06 -6.81
CA GLU A 83 -14.18 11.03 -6.57
C GLU A 83 -13.60 10.01 -5.60
N ASP A 84 -14.31 9.77 -4.49
CA ASP A 84 -13.92 8.75 -3.53
C ASP A 84 -14.03 7.34 -4.15
N LYS A 85 -13.22 6.40 -3.64
CA LYS A 85 -13.22 4.98 -4.05
C LYS A 85 -12.89 4.78 -5.53
N LEU A 86 -11.94 5.57 -6.04
CA LEU A 86 -11.49 5.48 -7.43
C LEU A 86 -10.53 4.30 -7.61
N GLN A 87 -10.99 3.28 -8.30
CA GLN A 87 -10.15 2.14 -8.68
C GLN A 87 -9.31 2.49 -9.93
N ILE A 88 -7.98 2.39 -9.82
CA ILE A 88 -7.05 2.71 -10.91
C ILE A 88 -6.34 1.50 -11.50
N TYR A 89 -6.41 0.35 -10.80
CA TYR A 89 -5.83 -0.92 -11.23
C TYR A 89 -6.63 -2.08 -10.63
N ALA A 90 -6.90 -3.12 -11.42
CA ALA A 90 -7.59 -4.33 -10.97
C ALA A 90 -7.29 -5.51 -11.90
N GLU A 91 -6.12 -6.11 -11.70
CA GLU A 91 -5.74 -7.34 -12.41
C GLU A 91 -5.19 -8.37 -11.41
N SER A 92 -3.89 -8.35 -11.14
CA SER A 92 -3.20 -9.28 -10.22
C SER A 92 -3.39 -8.91 -8.74
N ALA A 93 -3.78 -7.66 -8.48
CA ALA A 93 -4.22 -7.07 -7.22
C ALA A 93 -5.11 -5.86 -7.55
N VAL A 94 -5.65 -5.17 -6.55
CA VAL A 94 -6.53 -4.01 -6.75
C VAL A 94 -5.92 -2.77 -6.10
N ILE A 95 -5.84 -1.66 -6.85
CA ILE A 95 -5.45 -0.35 -6.32
C ILE A 95 -6.68 0.56 -6.32
N THR A 96 -7.08 1.00 -5.12
CA THR A 96 -8.18 1.93 -4.91
C THR A 96 -7.70 3.18 -4.18
N LEU A 97 -8.11 4.34 -4.68
CA LEU A 97 -7.85 5.64 -4.06
C LEU A 97 -9.06 6.07 -3.24
N TYR A 98 -8.82 6.50 -2.01
CA TYR A 98 -9.85 6.94 -1.08
C TYR A 98 -9.58 8.36 -0.59
N CYS A 99 -10.63 9.18 -0.55
CA CYS A 99 -10.57 10.50 0.04
C CYS A 99 -10.19 10.40 1.53
N SER A 100 -9.49 11.42 2.05
CA SER A 100 -9.09 11.48 3.47
C SER A 100 -10.27 11.42 4.47
N ASP A 101 -11.49 11.65 4.01
CA ASP A 101 -12.75 11.67 4.74
C ASP A 101 -13.76 10.65 4.22
N THR A 102 -13.27 9.57 3.59
CA THR A 102 -14.11 8.44 3.18
C THR A 102 -14.90 7.86 4.37
N ASP A 103 -16.07 7.28 4.08
CA ASP A 103 -16.95 6.62 5.04
C ASP A 103 -16.54 5.16 5.33
N ILE A 104 -15.58 4.62 4.58
CA ILE A 104 -15.05 3.27 4.76
C ILE A 104 -13.96 3.27 5.84
N PRO A 105 -13.91 2.25 6.71
CA PRO A 105 -12.80 2.09 7.65
C PRO A 105 -11.52 1.71 6.91
N ILE A 106 -10.77 2.71 6.48
CA ILE A 106 -9.42 2.57 5.93
C ILE A 106 -8.39 3.09 6.93
N TYR A 107 -7.13 2.66 6.78
CA TYR A 107 -6.05 3.21 7.59
C TYR A 107 -5.88 4.72 7.29
N GLY A 108 -6.27 5.56 8.26
CA GLY A 108 -6.28 7.02 8.11
C GLY A 108 -5.29 7.77 9.00
N ASN A 109 -4.50 7.08 9.83
CA ASN A 109 -3.54 7.73 10.73
C ASN A 109 -2.24 8.10 9.99
N THR A 110 -2.31 9.07 9.09
CA THR A 110 -1.17 9.46 8.26
C THR A 110 -0.26 10.48 8.96
N GLY A 111 -0.81 11.42 9.74
CA GLY A 111 -0.05 12.61 10.15
C GLY A 111 0.35 13.52 8.97
N MET A 112 -0.16 13.26 7.76
CA MET A 112 -0.05 14.15 6.61
C MET A 112 -1.13 15.24 6.71
N GLU A 113 -0.75 16.50 6.51
CA GLU A 113 -1.73 17.59 6.45
C GLU A 113 -2.53 17.53 5.15
N LYS A 114 -3.83 17.88 5.21
CA LYS A 114 -4.69 17.97 4.03
C LYS A 114 -4.19 19.05 3.05
N PRO A 115 -4.47 18.93 1.73
CA PRO A 115 -5.18 17.82 1.10
C PRO A 115 -4.26 16.61 0.92
N TYR A 116 -4.83 15.42 1.15
CA TYR A 116 -4.23 14.12 0.85
C TYR A 116 -5.35 13.11 0.57
N PHE A 117 -4.97 11.98 -0.01
CA PHE A 117 -5.83 10.81 -0.15
C PHE A 117 -5.02 9.55 0.19
N ILE A 118 -5.70 8.43 0.36
CA ILE A 118 -5.09 7.13 0.67
C ILE A 118 -5.09 6.29 -0.59
N LEU A 119 -3.94 5.72 -0.93
CA LEU A 119 -3.83 4.66 -1.92
C LEU A 119 -3.78 3.33 -1.17
N ALA A 120 -4.79 2.49 -1.37
CA ALA A 120 -4.85 1.15 -0.82
C ALA A 120 -4.60 0.12 -1.93
N ILE A 121 -3.82 -0.90 -1.61
CA ILE A 121 -3.58 -2.06 -2.46
C ILE A 121 -4.10 -3.28 -1.72
N THR A 122 -5.11 -3.93 -2.30
CA THR A 122 -5.77 -5.12 -1.74
C THR A 122 -5.61 -6.32 -2.66
N ASP A 123 -6.01 -7.50 -2.18
CA ASP A 123 -5.89 -8.77 -2.91
C ASP A 123 -4.44 -9.12 -3.32
N ILE A 124 -3.47 -8.68 -2.53
CA ILE A 124 -2.06 -9.00 -2.73
C ILE A 124 -1.84 -10.44 -2.28
N GLU A 125 -1.26 -11.30 -3.12
CA GLU A 125 -0.84 -12.66 -2.76
C GLU A 125 0.67 -12.84 -2.95
N LEU A 126 1.40 -13.07 -1.86
CA LEU A 126 2.86 -13.20 -1.87
C LEU A 126 3.32 -14.56 -1.37
N PRO A 127 4.35 -15.17 -1.99
CA PRO A 127 4.97 -16.36 -1.42
C PRO A 127 5.60 -16.04 -0.07
N TRP A 128 5.67 -17.04 0.81
CA TRP A 128 6.43 -16.93 2.05
C TRP A 128 7.87 -17.37 1.83
N VAL A 129 8.83 -16.47 2.07
CA VAL A 129 10.27 -16.72 1.80
C VAL A 129 11.15 -16.64 3.05
N LEU A 130 10.56 -16.34 4.21
CA LEU A 130 11.29 -16.30 5.48
C LEU A 130 11.37 -17.69 6.13
N PRO A 131 12.43 -17.98 6.88
CA PRO A 131 12.55 -19.23 7.62
C PRO A 131 11.55 -19.31 8.78
N GLU A 132 11.32 -18.19 9.49
CA GLU A 132 10.29 -18.10 10.53
C GLU A 132 8.91 -18.30 9.91
N GLN A 133 8.07 -19.14 10.50
CA GLN A 133 6.71 -19.36 10.02
C GLN A 133 5.74 -18.33 10.62
N PRO A 134 4.72 -17.89 9.86
CA PRO A 134 3.65 -17.07 10.40
C PRO A 134 2.88 -17.87 11.47
N ILE A 135 2.37 -17.17 12.48
CA ILE A 135 1.56 -17.76 13.54
C ILE A 135 0.09 -17.53 13.17
N ASP A 136 -0.62 -18.60 12.84
CA ASP A 136 -2.06 -18.61 12.55
C ASP A 136 -2.89 -19.06 13.76
#